data_AF-B0N6W4-F1
#
_entry.id   AF-B0N6W4-F1
#
_cell.length_a   1.000
_cell.length_b   1.000
_cell.length_c   1.000
_cell.angle_alpha   90.00
_cell.angle_beta   90.00
_cell.angle_gamma   90.00
#
_symmetry.space_group_name_H-M   'P 1'
#
loop_
_entity.id
_entity.type
_entity.pdbx_description
1 polymer ?
#
loop_
_entity_poly.entity_id
_entity_poly.type
_entity_poly.pdbx_seq_one_letter_code
_entity_poly.pdbx_strand_id
1 'polypeptide(L)'
;MNENELKSLEVYNEKFKEDPTSFNDFQANDYIKLLKKSDNNEEAIEVGKTFMSLCPNLRGYLNQYGYALYNKFINIDDEKIRDNEDLFFSVLKDILAVCKQERYSPMEPSVNRAIKYLQREKPEDPNKLVEMLDLLDPNLLDDKPFTNDEGKEFESKKERYYRLKVKALYEAKRSKECVDTANNALSLSLKWHFNTLQWINYQRACSLVELEQYDEAKKVFLSLHNRIRNVNFYEVLYKTNAQTGNIKEANAYLLYEFFENGYSINHLGIYTRLMEATQRTEDPMLIEIVDAFLTKLTAENNREYTPVADYGEKYNDQTSEELYDELYEKVMNNLGKYVERVEGTVVHYNNQRGLGTISRYDEDGIFFRQADYVYDEDVQRRDKVEYTPIETFDNKKNEITNKAILIITTEEYLDFGY
;
A
#
# COMPACT_ATOMS: atom_id res chain seq x y z
N MET A 1 -13.91 -17.44 57.98
CA MET A 1 -14.44 -18.18 56.82
C MET A 1 -13.28 -18.27 55.83
N ASN A 2 -12.75 -19.47 55.57
CA ASN A 2 -11.47 -19.70 54.88
C ASN A 2 -11.55 -19.31 53.40
N GLU A 3 -10.52 -18.62 52.90
CA GLU A 3 -10.40 -18.09 51.53
C GLU A 3 -10.00 -19.12 50.47
N ASN A 4 -9.94 -20.42 50.77
CA ASN A 4 -9.33 -21.43 49.88
C ASN A 4 -10.15 -22.72 49.66
N GLU A 5 -11.48 -22.69 49.79
CA GLU A 5 -12.31 -23.79 49.27
C GLU A 5 -12.78 -23.46 47.84
N LEU A 6 -12.18 -24.14 46.86
CA LEU A 6 -12.77 -24.30 45.53
C LEU A 6 -14.15 -24.96 45.72
N LYS A 7 -15.21 -24.16 45.68
CA LYS A 7 -16.57 -24.70 45.76
C LYS A 7 -16.88 -25.47 44.48
N SER A 8 -17.44 -26.67 44.62
CA SER A 8 -17.91 -27.47 43.49
C SER A 8 -19.02 -26.71 42.75
N LEU A 9 -19.18 -27.00 41.46
CA LEU A 9 -20.24 -26.41 40.64
C LEU A 9 -21.64 -26.62 41.26
N GLU A 10 -21.83 -27.76 41.94
CA GLU A 10 -23.05 -28.10 42.68
C GLU A 10 -23.38 -27.05 43.75
N VAL A 11 -22.40 -26.64 44.55
CA VAL A 11 -22.60 -25.63 45.61
C VAL A 11 -23.00 -24.28 45.03
N TYR A 12 -22.41 -23.88 43.90
CA TYR A 12 -22.81 -22.63 43.26
C TYR A 12 -24.20 -22.74 42.59
N ASN A 13 -24.54 -23.89 42.01
CA ASN A 13 -25.87 -24.13 41.44
C ASN A 13 -26.97 -24.06 42.51
N GLU A 14 -26.75 -24.66 43.67
CA GLU A 14 -27.68 -24.59 44.80
C GLU A 14 -27.83 -23.16 45.30
N LYS A 15 -26.71 -22.48 45.57
CA LYS A 15 -26.71 -21.08 46.02
C LYS A 15 -27.40 -20.15 45.01
N PHE A 16 -27.17 -20.34 43.72
CA PHE A 16 -27.78 -19.53 42.66
C PHE A 16 -29.29 -19.77 42.55
N LYS A 17 -29.77 -21.00 42.78
CA LYS A 17 -31.21 -21.30 42.83
C LYS A 17 -31.89 -20.71 44.07
N GLU A 18 -31.20 -20.68 45.21
CA GLU A 18 -31.72 -20.14 46.46
C GLU A 18 -31.83 -18.60 46.42
N ASP A 19 -30.73 -17.93 46.09
CA ASP A 19 -30.68 -16.46 46.02
C ASP A 19 -29.49 -15.98 45.16
N PRO A 20 -29.73 -15.59 43.89
CA PRO A 20 -28.69 -15.00 43.03
C PRO A 20 -28.04 -13.74 43.61
N THR A 21 -28.75 -12.97 44.45
CA THR A 21 -28.25 -11.70 45.02
C THR A 21 -27.24 -11.88 46.15
N SER A 22 -27.11 -13.12 46.65
CA SER A 22 -26.17 -13.48 47.71
C SER A 22 -24.71 -13.66 47.23
N PHE A 23 -24.45 -13.53 45.93
CA PHE A 23 -23.11 -13.67 45.35
C PHE A 23 -22.27 -12.40 45.54
N ASN A 24 -20.97 -12.58 45.78
CA ASN A 24 -19.97 -11.52 45.66
C ASN A 24 -19.18 -11.66 44.34
N ASP A 25 -18.35 -10.67 44.00
CA ASP A 25 -17.61 -10.64 42.73
C ASP A 25 -16.75 -11.87 42.50
N PHE A 26 -16.05 -12.34 43.53
CA PHE A 26 -15.19 -13.52 43.44
C PHE A 26 -16.02 -14.77 43.12
N GLN A 27 -17.12 -14.98 43.85
CA GLN A 27 -18.00 -16.13 43.68
C GLN A 27 -18.69 -16.13 42.32
N ALA A 28 -19.19 -14.97 41.87
CA ALA A 28 -19.83 -14.84 40.56
C ALA A 28 -18.83 -15.14 39.42
N ASN A 29 -17.61 -14.60 39.52
CA ASN A 29 -16.54 -14.88 38.56
C ASN A 29 -16.14 -16.36 38.54
N ASP A 30 -15.93 -16.97 39.70
CA ASP A 30 -15.53 -18.38 39.82
C ASP A 30 -16.63 -19.32 39.32
N TYR A 31 -17.90 -19.03 39.62
CA TYR A 31 -19.04 -19.82 39.15
C TYR A 31 -19.14 -19.85 37.62
N ILE A 32 -19.13 -18.70 36.96
CA ILE A 32 -19.19 -18.64 35.48
C ILE A 32 -17.95 -19.31 34.87
N LYS A 33 -16.78 -19.13 35.48
CA LYS A 33 -15.54 -19.79 35.04
C LYS A 33 -15.64 -21.32 35.12
N LEU A 34 -16.23 -21.86 36.18
CA LEU A 34 -16.46 -23.31 36.33
C LEU A 34 -17.46 -23.82 35.29
N LEU A 35 -18.58 -23.12 35.07
CA LEU A 35 -19.55 -23.48 34.03
C LEU A 35 -18.90 -23.60 32.64
N LYS A 36 -18.08 -22.61 32.26
CA LYS A 36 -17.34 -22.64 30.99
C LYS A 36 -16.31 -23.77 30.90
N LYS A 37 -15.61 -24.08 32.00
CA LYS A 37 -14.65 -25.19 32.04
C LYS A 37 -15.32 -26.55 31.88
N SER A 38 -16.58 -26.66 32.25
CA SER A 38 -17.43 -27.84 32.02
C SER A 38 -18.14 -27.82 30.66
N ASP A 39 -17.67 -26.97 29.73
CA ASP A 39 -18.24 -26.74 28.39
C ASP A 39 -19.72 -26.32 28.38
N ASN A 40 -20.23 -25.83 29.53
CA ASN A 40 -21.60 -25.38 29.67
C ASN A 40 -21.70 -23.86 29.45
N ASN A 41 -21.36 -23.42 28.24
CA ASN A 41 -21.37 -22.01 27.88
C ASN A 41 -22.80 -21.42 27.87
N GLU A 42 -23.83 -22.24 27.62
CA GLU A 42 -25.23 -21.79 27.63
C GLU A 42 -25.66 -21.37 29.03
N GLU A 43 -25.44 -22.24 30.02
CA GLU A 43 -25.76 -21.93 31.41
C GLU A 43 -24.91 -20.76 31.92
N ALA A 44 -23.62 -20.68 31.53
CA ALA A 44 -22.76 -19.56 31.86
C ALA A 44 -23.32 -18.21 31.37
N ILE A 45 -23.96 -18.20 30.19
CA ILE A 45 -24.61 -17.01 29.62
C ILE A 45 -25.87 -16.66 30.41
N GLU A 46 -26.74 -17.64 30.73
CA GLU A 46 -27.98 -17.38 31.47
C GLU A 46 -27.71 -16.92 32.91
N VAL A 47 -26.74 -17.53 33.58
CA VAL A 47 -26.25 -17.07 34.89
C VAL A 47 -25.71 -15.64 34.81
N GLY A 48 -24.88 -15.34 33.81
CA GLY A 48 -24.32 -13.99 33.62
C GLY A 48 -25.38 -12.92 33.36
N LYS A 49 -26.40 -13.23 32.55
CA LYS A 49 -27.57 -12.35 32.33
C LYS A 49 -28.35 -12.10 33.62
N THR A 50 -28.53 -13.16 34.42
CA THR A 50 -29.23 -13.06 35.70
C THR A 50 -28.47 -12.16 36.68
N PHE A 51 -27.16 -12.32 36.81
CA PHE A 51 -26.34 -11.40 37.61
C PHE A 51 -26.41 -9.97 37.09
N MET A 52 -26.45 -9.77 35.77
CA MET A 52 -26.53 -8.42 35.19
C MET A 52 -27.87 -7.74 35.53
N SER A 53 -28.95 -8.51 35.56
CA SER A 53 -30.30 -8.04 35.89
C SER A 53 -30.50 -7.81 37.39
N LEU A 54 -30.12 -8.79 38.22
CA LEU A 54 -30.43 -8.80 39.65
C LEU A 54 -29.32 -8.25 40.55
N CYS A 55 -28.08 -8.25 40.05
CA CYS A 55 -26.88 -7.89 40.81
C CYS A 55 -26.01 -6.86 40.06
N PRO A 56 -26.55 -5.69 39.64
CA PRO A 56 -25.84 -4.75 38.75
C PRO A 56 -24.55 -4.16 39.34
N ASN A 57 -24.34 -4.31 40.65
CA ASN A 57 -23.11 -3.89 41.33
C ASN A 57 -21.95 -4.88 41.15
N LEU A 58 -22.23 -6.15 40.81
CA LEU A 58 -21.21 -7.14 40.54
C LEU A 58 -20.58 -6.88 39.16
N ARG A 59 -19.25 -6.87 39.10
CA ARG A 59 -18.49 -6.59 37.87
C ARG A 59 -17.40 -7.63 37.58
N GLY A 60 -16.92 -8.34 38.60
CA GLY A 60 -15.79 -9.28 38.50
C GLY A 60 -16.06 -10.44 37.54
N TYR A 61 -17.33 -10.78 37.30
CA TYR A 61 -17.71 -11.89 36.42
C TYR A 61 -17.81 -11.50 34.94
N LEU A 62 -17.82 -10.20 34.60
CA LEU A 62 -18.16 -9.72 33.26
C LEU A 62 -17.23 -10.27 32.17
N ASN A 63 -15.93 -10.35 32.43
CA ASN A 63 -15.00 -10.94 31.46
C ASN A 63 -15.24 -12.46 31.27
N GLN A 64 -15.65 -13.19 32.32
CA GLN A 64 -16.00 -14.60 32.17
C GLN A 64 -17.28 -14.76 31.35
N TYR A 65 -18.29 -13.94 31.63
CA TYR A 65 -19.53 -13.88 30.87
C TYR A 65 -19.29 -13.55 29.39
N GLY A 66 -18.51 -12.50 29.11
CA GLY A 66 -18.15 -12.14 27.74
C GLY A 66 -17.38 -13.25 27.01
N TYR A 67 -16.53 -14.01 27.71
CA TYR A 67 -15.91 -15.18 27.10
C TYR A 67 -16.87 -16.36 26.85
N ALA A 68 -17.94 -16.50 27.64
CA ALA A 68 -18.98 -17.49 27.35
C ALA A 68 -19.71 -17.13 26.04
N LEU A 69 -20.04 -15.84 25.85
CA LEU A 69 -20.55 -15.31 24.59
C LEU A 69 -19.55 -15.52 23.44
N TYR A 70 -18.28 -15.18 23.67
CA TYR A 70 -17.22 -15.36 22.68
C TYR A 70 -17.11 -16.82 22.22
N ASN A 71 -17.01 -17.77 23.15
CA ASN A 71 -16.85 -19.19 22.82
C ASN A 71 -18.03 -19.74 22.03
N LYS A 72 -19.26 -19.32 22.38
CA LYS A 72 -20.48 -19.86 21.77
C LYS A 72 -20.80 -19.23 20.41
N PHE A 73 -20.62 -17.92 20.26
CA PHE A 73 -21.15 -17.17 19.12
C PHE A 73 -20.10 -16.45 18.28
N ILE A 74 -18.91 -16.18 18.83
CA ILE A 74 -17.87 -15.40 18.12
C ILE A 74 -16.78 -16.32 17.57
N ASN A 75 -16.23 -17.20 18.40
CA ASN A 75 -15.17 -18.14 18.05
C ASN A 75 -15.71 -19.38 17.32
N ILE A 76 -16.45 -19.15 16.24
CA ILE A 76 -17.06 -20.15 15.38
C ILE A 76 -16.51 -20.01 13.95
N ASP A 77 -16.78 -20.97 13.09
CA ASP A 77 -16.29 -20.99 11.70
C ASP A 77 -16.93 -19.89 10.84
N ASP A 78 -16.22 -19.45 9.78
CA ASP A 78 -16.67 -18.37 8.88
C ASP A 78 -18.02 -18.71 8.20
N GLU A 79 -18.29 -20.00 7.93
CA GLU A 79 -19.59 -20.48 7.39
C GLU A 79 -20.75 -20.20 8.35
N LYS A 80 -20.60 -20.52 9.64
CA LYS A 80 -21.64 -20.31 10.65
C LYS A 80 -21.92 -18.83 10.89
N ILE A 81 -20.90 -17.97 10.77
CA ILE A 81 -21.09 -16.52 10.83
C ILE A 81 -21.91 -16.06 9.64
N ARG A 82 -21.61 -16.55 8.43
CA ARG A 82 -22.32 -16.19 7.20
C ARG A 82 -23.79 -16.58 7.24
N ASP A 83 -24.12 -17.73 7.84
CA ASP A 83 -25.50 -18.19 8.00
C ASP A 83 -26.33 -17.28 8.91
N ASN A 84 -25.70 -16.53 9.84
CA ASN A 84 -26.39 -15.61 10.74
C ASN A 84 -25.50 -14.45 11.22
N GLU A 85 -25.19 -13.53 10.30
CA GLU A 85 -24.33 -12.38 10.61
C GLU A 85 -24.95 -11.44 11.64
N ASP A 86 -26.28 -11.26 11.61
CA ASP A 86 -26.99 -10.40 12.55
C ASP A 86 -26.79 -10.87 13.99
N LEU A 87 -26.85 -12.18 14.24
CA LEU A 87 -26.54 -12.76 15.54
C LEU A 87 -25.07 -12.54 15.92
N PHE A 88 -24.14 -12.79 15.00
CA PHE A 88 -22.71 -12.61 15.26
C PHE A 88 -22.38 -11.16 15.67
N PHE A 89 -22.85 -10.18 14.90
CA PHE A 89 -22.57 -8.77 15.17
C PHE A 89 -23.39 -8.21 16.34
N SER A 90 -24.59 -8.73 16.63
CA SER A 90 -25.34 -8.36 17.84
C SER A 90 -24.64 -8.87 19.11
N VAL A 91 -24.18 -10.12 19.13
CA VAL A 91 -23.42 -10.66 20.28
C VAL A 91 -22.09 -9.94 20.45
N LEU A 92 -21.41 -9.54 19.36
CA LEU A 92 -20.22 -8.70 19.45
C LEU A 92 -20.53 -7.38 20.17
N LYS A 93 -21.66 -6.73 19.87
CA LYS A 93 -22.11 -5.51 20.57
C LYS A 93 -22.38 -5.78 22.05
N ASP A 94 -22.98 -6.91 22.39
CA ASP A 94 -23.22 -7.30 23.78
C ASP A 94 -21.90 -7.44 24.56
N ILE A 95 -20.88 -8.06 23.96
CA ILE A 95 -19.54 -8.17 24.56
C ILE A 95 -18.94 -6.77 24.75
N LEU A 96 -19.01 -5.90 23.73
CA LEU A 96 -18.46 -4.53 23.78
C LEU A 96 -19.16 -3.65 24.83
N ALA A 97 -20.44 -3.90 25.12
CA ALA A 97 -21.18 -3.16 26.13
C ALA A 97 -20.71 -3.46 27.56
N VAL A 98 -20.13 -4.64 27.81
CA VAL A 98 -19.81 -5.12 29.17
C VAL A 98 -18.31 -5.33 29.41
N CYS A 99 -17.53 -5.61 28.37
CA CYS A 99 -16.10 -5.88 28.45
C CYS A 99 -15.27 -4.72 27.88
N LYS A 100 -14.17 -4.38 28.56
CA LYS A 100 -13.21 -3.36 28.11
C LYS A 100 -12.03 -3.98 27.38
N GLN A 101 -11.29 -3.19 26.61
CA GLN A 101 -10.00 -3.64 26.07
C GLN A 101 -8.96 -3.65 27.20
N GLU A 102 -8.65 -4.84 27.74
CA GLU A 102 -7.70 -5.02 28.83
C GLU A 102 -7.16 -6.45 28.84
N ARG A 103 -6.15 -6.70 29.67
CA ARG A 103 -5.56 -8.03 29.81
C ARG A 103 -6.63 -9.03 30.28
N TYR A 104 -6.70 -10.19 29.63
CA TYR A 104 -7.68 -11.25 29.91
C TYR A 104 -9.15 -10.87 29.65
N SER A 105 -9.40 -9.88 28.80
CA SER A 105 -10.74 -9.56 28.31
C SER A 105 -11.05 -10.27 26.98
N PRO A 106 -12.30 -10.71 26.75
CA PRO A 106 -12.76 -11.22 25.47
C PRO A 106 -12.94 -10.15 24.39
N MET A 107 -12.88 -8.85 24.75
CA MET A 107 -13.18 -7.75 23.83
C MET A 107 -12.24 -7.74 22.61
N GLU A 108 -10.92 -7.67 22.82
CA GLU A 108 -9.96 -7.63 21.73
C GLU A 108 -9.98 -8.90 20.85
N PRO A 109 -10.05 -10.13 21.40
CA PRO A 109 -10.27 -11.35 20.60
C PRO A 109 -11.56 -11.30 19.77
N SER A 110 -12.66 -10.77 20.32
CA SER A 110 -13.95 -10.72 19.62
C SER A 110 -13.91 -9.78 18.43
N VAL A 111 -13.34 -8.58 18.60
CA VAL A 111 -13.14 -7.63 17.51
C VAL A 111 -12.18 -8.20 16.45
N ASN A 112 -11.08 -8.84 16.88
CA ASN A 112 -10.15 -9.47 15.94
C ASN A 112 -10.78 -10.61 15.13
N ARG A 113 -11.72 -11.35 15.70
CA ARG A 113 -12.47 -12.39 14.99
C ARG A 113 -13.38 -11.79 13.92
N ALA A 114 -14.03 -10.67 14.20
CA ALA A 114 -14.83 -9.92 13.24
C ALA A 114 -13.96 -9.33 12.10
N ILE A 115 -12.81 -8.73 12.44
CA ILE A 115 -11.82 -8.26 11.46
C ILE A 115 -11.40 -9.41 10.53
N LYS A 116 -11.06 -10.57 11.08
CA LYS A 116 -10.62 -11.74 10.30
C LYS A 116 -11.73 -12.26 9.36
N TYR A 117 -12.97 -12.25 9.82
CA TYR A 117 -14.13 -12.62 9.01
C TYR A 117 -14.29 -11.66 7.82
N LEU A 118 -14.33 -10.35 8.09
CA LEU A 118 -14.50 -9.32 7.05
C LEU A 118 -13.38 -9.37 6.00
N GLN A 119 -12.12 -9.55 6.42
CA GLN A 119 -11.00 -9.65 5.48
C GLN A 119 -11.10 -10.84 4.51
N ARG A 120 -11.81 -11.91 4.88
CA ARG A 120 -11.93 -13.14 4.10
C ARG A 120 -13.19 -13.18 3.26
N GLU A 121 -14.31 -12.81 3.88
CA GLU A 121 -15.65 -13.02 3.32
C GLU A 121 -16.24 -11.75 2.73
N LYS A 122 -15.74 -10.57 3.12
CA LYS A 122 -16.22 -9.25 2.65
C LYS A 122 -15.07 -8.28 2.32
N PRO A 123 -14.07 -8.68 1.51
CA PRO A 123 -12.97 -7.80 1.14
C PRO A 123 -13.40 -6.53 0.39
N GLU A 124 -14.60 -6.54 -0.21
CA GLU A 124 -15.21 -5.43 -0.93
C GLU A 124 -15.85 -4.35 -0.04
N ASP A 125 -15.98 -4.59 1.27
CA ASP A 125 -16.52 -3.62 2.24
C ASP A 125 -15.43 -3.09 3.19
N PRO A 126 -14.54 -2.20 2.70
CA PRO A 126 -13.49 -1.63 3.52
C PRO A 126 -14.05 -0.74 4.64
N ASN A 127 -15.23 -0.14 4.47
CA ASN A 127 -15.83 0.71 5.51
C ASN A 127 -16.19 -0.10 6.76
N LYS A 128 -16.78 -1.29 6.59
CA LYS A 128 -17.08 -2.17 7.71
C LYS A 128 -15.82 -2.63 8.44
N LEU A 129 -14.74 -2.88 7.69
CA LEU A 129 -13.44 -3.19 8.28
C LEU A 129 -12.88 -2.01 9.10
N VAL A 130 -13.01 -0.79 8.57
CA VAL A 130 -12.63 0.43 9.29
C VAL A 130 -13.43 0.58 10.59
N GLU A 131 -14.75 0.37 10.58
CA GLU A 131 -15.60 0.39 11.78
C GLU A 131 -15.12 -0.60 12.84
N MET A 132 -14.78 -1.83 12.45
CA MET A 132 -14.29 -2.83 13.42
C MET A 132 -12.92 -2.45 13.99
N LEU A 133 -12.05 -1.85 13.19
CA LEU A 133 -10.76 -1.36 13.67
C LEU A 133 -10.91 -0.15 14.60
N ASP A 134 -11.92 0.71 14.41
CA ASP A 134 -12.19 1.84 15.32
C ASP A 134 -12.62 1.42 16.74
N LEU A 135 -13.02 0.16 16.91
CA LEU A 135 -13.35 -0.39 18.23
C LEU A 135 -12.11 -0.67 19.09
N LEU A 136 -10.92 -0.73 18.49
CA LEU A 136 -9.67 -0.99 19.20
C LEU A 136 -8.97 0.32 19.58
N ASP A 137 -8.54 0.42 20.84
CA ASP A 137 -7.59 1.43 21.29
C ASP A 137 -6.16 0.97 20.95
N PRO A 138 -5.47 1.65 20.01
CA PRO A 138 -4.11 1.26 19.61
C PRO A 138 -3.07 1.40 20.72
N ASN A 139 -3.32 2.22 21.76
CA ASN A 139 -2.38 2.40 22.87
C ASN A 139 -2.32 1.18 23.80
N LEU A 140 -3.39 0.37 23.81
CA LEU A 140 -3.50 -0.83 24.62
C LEU A 140 -3.04 -2.09 23.88
N LEU A 141 -2.70 -1.98 22.60
CA LEU A 141 -2.18 -3.10 21.81
C LEU A 141 -0.70 -3.36 22.11
N ASP A 142 -0.35 -4.64 22.18
CA ASP A 142 1.04 -5.07 22.35
C ASP A 142 1.88 -4.66 21.12
N ASP A 143 3.02 -4.02 21.38
CA ASP A 143 3.99 -3.60 20.37
C ASP A 143 5.14 -4.59 20.19
N LYS A 144 5.18 -5.66 21.00
CA LYS A 144 6.18 -6.71 20.85
C LYS A 144 5.80 -7.67 19.72
N PRO A 145 6.73 -7.96 18.80
CA PRO A 145 6.59 -9.07 17.85
C PRO A 145 6.41 -10.39 18.59
N PHE A 146 5.76 -11.35 17.95
CA PHE A 146 5.62 -12.70 18.50
C PHE A 146 6.28 -13.74 17.60
N THR A 147 6.81 -14.80 18.22
CA THR A 147 7.45 -15.90 17.51
C THR A 147 6.57 -17.14 17.65
N ASN A 148 6.32 -17.85 16.54
CA ASN A 148 5.60 -19.11 16.57
C ASN A 148 6.50 -20.27 17.05
N ASP A 149 5.92 -21.46 17.21
CA ASP A 149 6.66 -22.66 17.66
C ASP A 149 7.79 -23.10 16.70
N GLU A 150 7.74 -22.65 15.44
CA GLU A 150 8.76 -22.91 14.41
C GLU A 150 9.91 -21.89 14.45
N GLY A 151 9.89 -20.92 15.37
CA GLY A 151 10.91 -19.86 15.45
C GLY A 151 10.71 -18.72 14.44
N LYS A 152 9.62 -18.69 13.68
CA LYS A 152 9.28 -17.60 12.77
C LYS A 152 8.65 -16.44 13.53
N GLU A 153 9.26 -15.27 13.39
CA GLU A 153 8.76 -14.02 13.97
C GLU A 153 7.67 -13.38 13.09
N PHE A 154 6.68 -12.80 13.75
CA PHE A 154 5.52 -12.13 13.17
C PHE A 154 5.32 -10.75 13.79
N GLU A 155 4.58 -9.91 13.05
CA GLU A 155 4.22 -8.55 13.46
C GLU A 155 3.56 -8.50 14.85
N SER A 156 3.78 -7.40 15.56
CA SER A 156 3.07 -7.12 16.80
C SER A 156 1.60 -6.82 16.54
N LYS A 157 0.77 -6.86 17.60
CA LYS A 157 -0.65 -6.49 17.48
C LYS A 157 -0.81 -5.03 17.05
N LYS A 158 0.04 -4.14 17.57
CA LYS A 158 0.06 -2.72 17.22
C LYS A 158 0.48 -2.50 15.77
N GLU A 159 1.52 -3.18 15.29
CA GLU A 159 1.91 -3.13 13.87
C GLU A 159 0.76 -3.61 12.97
N ARG A 160 0.17 -4.77 13.29
CA ARG A 160 -0.96 -5.33 12.54
C ARG A 160 -2.11 -4.33 12.45
N TYR A 161 -2.44 -3.67 13.55
CA TYR A 161 -3.49 -2.65 13.58
C TYR A 161 -3.24 -1.54 12.56
N TYR A 162 -2.07 -0.90 12.59
CA TYR A 162 -1.76 0.20 11.67
C TYR A 162 -1.72 -0.25 10.22
N ARG A 163 -1.14 -1.44 9.95
CA ARG A 163 -1.12 -2.04 8.61
C ARG A 163 -2.53 -2.22 8.06
N LEU A 164 -3.44 -2.76 8.86
CA LEU A 164 -4.83 -2.99 8.44
C LEU A 164 -5.63 -1.70 8.36
N LYS A 165 -5.48 -0.80 9.32
CA LYS A 165 -6.24 0.46 9.40
C LYS A 165 -5.92 1.40 8.26
N VAL A 166 -4.63 1.63 7.97
CA VAL A 166 -4.22 2.50 6.85
C VAL A 166 -4.70 1.91 5.52
N LYS A 167 -4.52 0.60 5.30
CA LYS A 167 -5.00 -0.08 4.10
C LYS A 167 -6.53 0.08 3.93
N ALA A 168 -7.30 -0.21 4.98
CA ALA A 168 -8.76 -0.15 4.91
C ALA A 168 -9.27 1.29 4.70
N LEU A 169 -8.63 2.30 5.31
CA LEU A 169 -8.97 3.71 5.09
C LEU A 169 -8.67 4.16 3.66
N TYR A 170 -7.54 3.74 3.10
CA TYR A 170 -7.19 3.97 1.70
C TYR A 170 -8.21 3.34 0.75
N GLU A 171 -8.56 2.06 0.95
CA GLU A 171 -9.55 1.35 0.13
C GLU A 171 -10.96 1.96 0.27
N ALA A 172 -11.30 2.48 1.46
CA ALA A 172 -12.54 3.19 1.72
C ALA A 172 -12.56 4.65 1.19
N LYS A 173 -11.48 5.12 0.55
CA LYS A 173 -11.31 6.51 0.07
C LYS A 173 -11.47 7.57 1.17
N ARG A 174 -11.09 7.24 2.42
CA ARG A 174 -11.10 8.17 3.56
C ARG A 174 -9.73 8.83 3.70
N SER A 175 -9.36 9.64 2.69
CA SER A 175 -7.98 10.11 2.48
C SER A 175 -7.39 10.85 3.69
N LYS A 176 -8.16 11.75 4.33
CA LYS A 176 -7.67 12.51 5.48
C LYS A 176 -7.32 11.60 6.67
N GLU A 177 -8.22 10.68 7.01
CA GLU A 177 -8.00 9.74 8.11
C GLU A 177 -6.90 8.74 7.80
N CYS A 178 -6.77 8.33 6.53
CA CYS A 178 -5.66 7.50 6.07
C CYS A 178 -4.31 8.18 6.34
N VAL A 179 -4.17 9.44 5.93
CA VAL A 179 -2.95 10.24 6.16
C VAL A 179 -2.67 10.41 7.65
N ASP A 180 -3.68 10.76 8.45
CA ASP A 180 -3.50 10.98 9.88
C ASP A 180 -3.11 9.68 10.61
N THR A 181 -3.74 8.56 10.27
CA THR A 181 -3.41 7.24 10.82
C THR A 181 -2.01 6.79 10.40
N ALA A 182 -1.62 7.03 9.15
CA ALA A 182 -0.30 6.70 8.66
C ALA A 182 0.79 7.58 9.32
N ASN A 183 0.54 8.87 9.55
CA ASN A 183 1.45 9.75 10.28
C ASN A 183 1.66 9.26 11.72
N ASN A 184 0.58 8.84 12.39
CA ASN A 184 0.68 8.21 13.71
C ASN A 184 1.56 6.96 13.67
N ALA A 185 1.35 6.07 12.70
CA ALA A 185 2.19 4.90 12.50
C ALA A 185 3.68 5.26 12.32
N LEU A 186 3.98 6.23 11.44
CA LEU A 186 5.34 6.67 11.13
C LEU A 186 6.08 7.28 12.35
N SER A 187 5.33 7.82 13.32
CA SER A 187 5.92 8.36 14.55
C SER A 187 6.32 7.28 15.56
N LEU A 188 5.89 6.03 15.37
CA LEU A 188 6.13 4.95 16.32
C LEU A 188 7.49 4.26 16.08
N SER A 189 8.21 4.03 17.18
CA SER A 189 9.41 3.20 17.19
C SER A 189 9.05 1.70 17.28
N LEU A 190 8.41 1.16 16.24
CA LEU A 190 8.11 -0.27 16.11
C LEU A 190 9.17 -1.00 15.28
N LYS A 191 9.34 -2.30 15.55
CA LYS A 191 10.00 -3.21 14.61
C LYS A 191 9.00 -3.59 13.53
N TRP A 192 9.13 -2.97 12.36
CA TRP A 192 8.27 -3.21 11.20
C TRP A 192 8.72 -4.45 10.42
N HIS A 193 7.77 -5.31 10.06
CA HIS A 193 7.98 -6.54 9.31
C HIS A 193 7.49 -6.38 7.86
N PHE A 194 7.89 -7.29 6.97
CA PHE A 194 7.30 -7.49 5.64
C PHE A 194 7.08 -6.24 4.77
N ASN A 195 7.96 -5.24 4.88
CA ASN A 195 7.80 -3.93 4.24
C ASN A 195 6.49 -3.18 4.60
N THR A 196 5.91 -3.45 5.77
CA THR A 196 4.67 -2.81 6.25
C THR A 196 4.77 -1.29 6.20
N LEU A 197 5.89 -0.73 6.67
CA LEU A 197 6.07 0.72 6.72
C LEU A 197 6.13 1.35 5.31
N GLN A 198 6.71 0.65 4.33
CA GLN A 198 6.73 1.09 2.94
C GLN A 198 5.31 1.10 2.36
N TRP A 199 4.50 0.06 2.62
CA TRP A 199 3.11 0.03 2.19
C TRP A 199 2.26 1.13 2.84
N ILE A 200 2.44 1.37 4.15
CA ILE A 200 1.79 2.48 4.86
C ILE A 200 2.15 3.82 4.20
N ASN A 201 3.44 4.05 3.91
CA ASN A 201 3.88 5.26 3.21
C ASN A 201 3.30 5.39 1.80
N TYR A 202 3.19 4.29 1.06
CA TYR A 202 2.59 4.29 -0.27
C TYR A 202 1.11 4.68 -0.23
N GLN A 203 0.33 4.05 0.65
CA GLN A 203 -1.10 4.35 0.82
C GLN A 203 -1.33 5.78 1.31
N ARG A 204 -0.47 6.25 2.20
CA ARG A 204 -0.41 7.66 2.63
C ARG A 204 -0.16 8.59 1.46
N ALA A 205 0.85 8.33 0.63
CA ALA A 205 1.18 9.15 -0.53
C ALA A 205 0.04 9.20 -1.56
N CYS A 206 -0.59 8.07 -1.86
CA CYS A 206 -1.79 8.06 -2.69
C CYS A 206 -2.93 8.90 -2.09
N SER A 207 -3.12 8.82 -0.76
CA SER A 207 -4.13 9.63 -0.07
C SER A 207 -3.78 11.12 -0.04
N LEU A 208 -2.49 11.48 -0.02
CA LEU A 208 -2.02 12.87 -0.15
C LEU A 208 -2.34 13.45 -1.54
N VAL A 209 -2.24 12.64 -2.61
CA VAL A 209 -2.64 13.06 -3.98
C VAL A 209 -4.13 13.42 -4.02
N GLU A 210 -5.00 12.60 -3.42
CA GLU A 210 -6.44 12.88 -3.33
C GLU A 210 -6.76 14.12 -2.48
N LEU A 211 -5.84 14.54 -1.62
CA LEU A 211 -5.94 15.77 -0.82
C LEU A 211 -5.19 16.96 -1.46
N GLU A 212 -4.74 16.81 -2.71
CA GLU A 212 -4.01 17.83 -3.47
C GLU A 212 -2.67 18.25 -2.80
N GLN A 213 -2.13 17.41 -1.92
CA GLN A 213 -0.84 17.62 -1.24
C GLN A 213 0.32 17.00 -2.06
N TYR A 214 0.45 17.46 -3.30
CA TYR A 214 1.28 16.81 -4.32
C TYR A 214 2.78 16.81 -4.01
N ASP A 215 3.34 17.90 -3.48
CA ASP A 215 4.78 17.99 -3.16
C ASP A 215 5.20 16.93 -2.12
N GLU A 216 4.34 16.70 -1.13
CA GLU A 216 4.58 15.72 -0.09
C GLU A 216 4.39 14.30 -0.62
N ALA A 217 3.34 14.05 -1.40
CA ALA A 217 3.14 12.78 -2.09
C ALA A 217 4.34 12.41 -2.96
N LYS A 218 4.84 13.37 -3.77
CA LYS A 218 6.00 13.20 -4.65
C LYS A 218 7.25 12.79 -3.85
N LYS A 219 7.57 13.51 -2.78
CA LYS A 219 8.68 13.17 -1.86
C LYS A 219 8.59 11.73 -1.38
N VAL A 220 7.40 11.30 -0.97
CA VAL A 220 7.19 9.94 -0.48
C VAL A 220 7.36 8.92 -1.61
N PHE A 221 6.75 9.13 -2.78
CA PHE A 221 6.89 8.22 -3.92
C PHE A 221 8.35 8.07 -4.38
N LEU A 222 9.10 9.17 -4.47
CA LEU A 222 10.53 9.14 -4.78
C LEU A 222 11.32 8.33 -3.76
N SER A 223 11.03 8.51 -2.46
CA SER A 223 11.69 7.74 -1.39
C SER A 223 11.34 6.25 -1.39
N LEU A 224 10.25 5.85 -2.06
CA LEU A 224 9.78 4.47 -2.18
C LEU A 224 10.19 3.80 -3.50
N HIS A 225 10.75 4.56 -4.45
CA HIS A 225 11.13 4.06 -5.76
C HIS A 225 12.03 2.81 -5.64
N ASN A 226 11.65 1.72 -6.32
CA ASN A 226 12.27 0.38 -6.25
C ASN A 226 12.26 -0.32 -4.88
N ARG A 227 11.54 0.20 -3.88
CA ARG A 227 11.42 -0.43 -2.54
C ARG A 227 10.16 -1.29 -2.37
N ILE A 228 9.18 -1.13 -3.26
CA ILE A 228 7.93 -1.91 -3.26
C ILE A 228 7.83 -2.66 -4.59
N ARG A 229 7.70 -3.98 -4.53
CA ARG A 229 7.49 -4.81 -5.73
C ARG A 229 6.11 -4.55 -6.32
N ASN A 230 5.99 -4.65 -7.64
CA ASN A 230 4.73 -4.53 -8.39
C ASN A 230 4.06 -3.15 -8.31
N VAL A 231 4.77 -2.12 -7.85
CA VAL A 231 4.33 -0.73 -7.96
C VAL A 231 5.16 -0.04 -9.03
N ASN A 232 4.49 0.48 -10.06
CA ASN A 232 5.12 1.27 -11.09
C ASN A 232 5.20 2.74 -10.67
N PHE A 233 6.32 3.12 -10.07
CA PHE A 233 6.50 4.49 -9.57
C PHE A 233 6.63 5.52 -10.69
N TYR A 234 7.05 5.14 -11.90
CA TYR A 234 7.07 6.07 -13.04
C TYR A 234 5.64 6.49 -13.41
N GLU A 235 4.73 5.52 -13.50
CA GLU A 235 3.31 5.81 -13.75
C GLU A 235 2.69 6.69 -12.65
N VAL A 236 3.00 6.41 -11.38
CA VAL A 236 2.49 7.18 -10.25
C VAL A 236 2.98 8.63 -10.33
N LEU A 237 4.27 8.84 -10.59
CA LEU A 237 4.86 10.17 -10.71
C LEU A 237 4.38 10.90 -11.96
N TYR A 238 4.17 10.20 -13.08
CA TYR A 238 3.53 10.75 -14.28
C TYR A 238 2.13 11.30 -13.94
N LYS A 239 1.26 10.48 -13.35
CA LYS A 239 -0.13 10.88 -13.05
C LYS A 239 -0.17 12.05 -12.07
N THR A 240 0.69 12.03 -11.06
CA THR A 240 0.79 13.10 -10.05
C THR A 240 1.22 14.43 -10.68
N ASN A 241 2.24 14.42 -11.53
CA ASN A 241 2.71 15.65 -12.22
C ASN A 241 1.73 16.12 -13.31
N ALA A 242 1.05 15.20 -13.99
CA ALA A 242 0.05 15.56 -15.00
C ALA A 242 -1.15 16.28 -14.36
N GLN A 243 -1.61 15.83 -13.18
CA GLN A 243 -2.70 16.47 -12.44
C GLN A 243 -2.37 17.89 -11.97
N THR A 244 -1.10 18.18 -11.67
CA THR A 244 -0.64 19.51 -11.25
C THR A 244 -0.34 20.46 -12.41
N GLY A 245 -0.47 20.00 -13.66
CA GLY A 245 -0.16 20.79 -14.85
C GLY A 245 1.32 20.81 -15.22
N ASN A 246 2.17 20.08 -14.50
CA ASN A 246 3.61 19.94 -14.78
C ASN A 246 3.86 18.94 -15.92
N ILE A 247 3.30 19.21 -17.11
CA ILE A 247 3.23 18.25 -18.23
C ILE A 247 4.62 17.80 -18.72
N LYS A 248 5.61 18.70 -18.80
CA LYS A 248 6.97 18.31 -19.23
C LYS A 248 7.63 17.36 -18.25
N GLU A 249 7.46 17.59 -16.95
CA GLU A 249 7.99 16.71 -15.92
C GLU A 249 7.25 15.37 -15.88
N ALA A 250 5.92 15.38 -16.04
CA ALA A 250 5.15 14.16 -16.21
C ALA A 250 5.70 13.35 -17.39
N ASN A 251 5.87 13.98 -18.55
CA ASN A 251 6.42 13.34 -19.74
C ASN A 251 7.83 12.78 -19.53
N ALA A 252 8.65 13.37 -18.66
CA ALA A 252 9.97 12.82 -18.33
C ALA A 252 9.85 11.44 -17.67
N TYR A 253 8.94 11.26 -16.72
CA TYR A 253 8.65 9.96 -16.13
C TYR A 253 8.09 8.97 -17.15
N LEU A 254 7.17 9.40 -18.02
CA LEU A 254 6.57 8.55 -19.06
C LEU A 254 7.60 8.07 -20.09
N LEU A 255 8.39 8.99 -20.65
CA LEU A 255 9.36 8.64 -21.69
C LEU A 255 10.48 7.77 -21.16
N TYR A 256 10.87 7.98 -19.91
CA TYR A 256 11.85 7.13 -19.28
C TYR A 256 11.32 5.74 -18.95
N GLU A 257 10.04 5.64 -18.54
CA GLU A 257 9.34 4.37 -18.42
C GLU A 257 9.25 3.63 -19.77
N PHE A 258 8.88 4.35 -20.84
CA PHE A 258 8.83 3.83 -22.20
C PHE A 258 10.19 3.28 -22.65
N PHE A 259 11.25 4.06 -22.44
CA PHE A 259 12.62 3.68 -22.74
C PHE A 259 13.06 2.41 -21.99
N GLU A 260 12.83 2.32 -20.68
CA GLU A 260 13.31 1.17 -19.88
C GLU A 260 12.54 -0.14 -20.13
N ASN A 261 11.30 -0.07 -20.64
CA ASN A 261 10.44 -1.26 -20.82
C ASN A 261 10.53 -1.87 -22.23
N GLY A 262 10.80 -1.07 -23.27
CA GLY A 262 10.90 -1.57 -24.64
C GLY A 262 9.57 -2.06 -25.23
N TYR A 263 9.66 -2.80 -26.35
CA TYR A 263 8.50 -3.34 -27.07
C TYR A 263 7.86 -4.53 -26.34
N SER A 264 6.57 -4.40 -26.02
CA SER A 264 5.70 -5.48 -25.53
C SER A 264 4.24 -5.05 -25.52
N ILE A 265 3.31 -5.95 -25.87
CA ILE A 265 1.87 -5.72 -25.72
C ILE A 265 1.45 -5.46 -24.27
N ASN A 266 2.19 -5.99 -23.29
CA ASN A 266 1.90 -5.78 -21.87
C ASN A 266 2.09 -4.32 -21.43
N HIS A 267 2.74 -3.50 -22.27
CA HIS A 267 2.99 -2.08 -22.04
C HIS A 267 2.01 -1.15 -22.76
N LEU A 268 0.86 -1.67 -23.23
CA LEU A 268 -0.15 -0.87 -23.95
C LEU A 268 -0.51 0.44 -23.25
N GLY A 269 -0.61 0.44 -21.91
CA GLY A 269 -0.89 1.65 -21.13
C GLY A 269 0.19 2.73 -21.24
N ILE A 270 1.46 2.36 -21.44
CA ILE A 270 2.56 3.31 -21.69
C ILE A 270 2.35 3.98 -23.05
N TYR A 271 2.07 3.19 -24.08
CA TYR A 271 1.90 3.69 -25.45
C TYR A 271 0.66 4.58 -25.59
N THR A 272 -0.45 4.26 -24.91
CA THR A 272 -1.63 5.13 -24.90
C THR A 272 -1.31 6.49 -24.26
N ARG A 273 -0.57 6.52 -23.14
CA ARG A 273 -0.09 7.77 -22.54
C ARG A 273 0.88 8.52 -23.46
N LEU A 274 1.73 7.80 -24.18
CA LEU A 274 2.63 8.39 -25.19
C LEU A 274 1.84 9.04 -26.31
N MET A 275 0.74 8.43 -26.77
CA MET A 275 -0.14 9.03 -27.77
C MET A 275 -0.75 10.34 -27.28
N GLU A 276 -1.29 10.38 -26.06
CA GLU A 276 -1.82 11.61 -25.46
C GLU A 276 -0.75 12.70 -25.33
N ALA A 277 0.48 12.33 -24.92
CA ALA A 277 1.60 13.26 -24.85
C ALA A 277 2.00 13.77 -26.25
N THR A 278 1.98 12.89 -27.25
CA THR A 278 2.34 13.18 -28.65
C THR A 278 1.33 14.11 -29.29
N GLN A 279 0.04 13.95 -29.03
CA GLN A 279 -1.00 14.87 -29.52
C GLN A 279 -0.76 16.31 -29.06
N ARG A 280 -0.21 16.52 -27.85
CA ARG A 280 0.15 17.85 -27.34
C ARG A 280 1.36 18.48 -28.03
N THR A 281 2.15 17.70 -28.77
CA THR A 281 3.27 18.25 -29.57
C THR A 281 2.79 18.94 -30.85
N GLU A 282 1.54 18.70 -31.25
CA GLU A 282 0.94 19.17 -32.51
C GLU A 282 1.75 18.80 -33.77
N ASP A 283 2.62 17.79 -33.68
CA ASP A 283 3.40 17.27 -34.80
C ASP A 283 2.64 16.15 -35.51
N PRO A 284 2.14 16.36 -36.74
CA PRO A 284 1.35 15.35 -37.45
C PRO A 284 2.14 14.06 -37.74
N MET A 285 3.45 14.15 -37.97
CA MET A 285 4.26 12.97 -38.27
C MET A 285 4.48 12.11 -37.02
N LEU A 286 4.66 12.74 -35.86
CA LEU A 286 4.77 12.00 -34.59
C LEU A 286 3.42 11.39 -34.17
N ILE A 287 2.33 12.14 -34.34
CA ILE A 287 0.97 11.66 -34.08
C ILE A 287 0.66 10.43 -34.94
N GLU A 288 0.94 10.53 -36.24
CA GLU A 288 0.69 9.44 -37.20
C GLU A 288 1.45 8.16 -36.86
N ILE A 289 2.76 8.24 -36.56
CA ILE A 289 3.55 7.02 -36.30
C ILE A 289 3.13 6.33 -35.00
N VAL A 290 2.81 7.09 -33.94
CA VAL A 290 2.36 6.53 -32.66
C VAL A 290 1.00 5.85 -32.82
N ASP A 291 0.09 6.49 -33.57
CA ASP A 291 -1.26 5.99 -33.81
C ASP A 291 -1.25 4.73 -34.71
N ALA A 292 -0.41 4.73 -35.76
CA ALA A 292 -0.19 3.57 -36.62
C ALA A 292 0.37 2.38 -35.82
N PHE A 293 1.38 2.61 -34.99
CA PHE A 293 1.94 1.60 -34.09
C PHE A 293 0.88 1.01 -33.16
N LEU A 294 0.11 1.84 -32.44
CA LEU A 294 -0.94 1.39 -31.53
C LEU A 294 -2.02 0.56 -32.25
N THR A 295 -2.43 1.03 -33.43
CA THR A 295 -3.41 0.34 -34.28
C THR A 295 -2.90 -1.06 -34.65
N LYS A 296 -1.65 -1.16 -35.12
CA LYS A 296 -1.07 -2.44 -35.53
C LYS A 296 -0.85 -3.37 -34.33
N LEU A 297 -0.27 -2.88 -33.24
CA LEU A 297 0.00 -3.64 -32.02
C LEU A 297 -1.29 -4.26 -31.47
N THR A 298 -2.37 -3.49 -31.39
CA THR A 298 -3.65 -3.97 -30.87
C THR A 298 -4.36 -4.93 -31.82
N ALA A 299 -4.31 -4.69 -33.13
CA ALA A 299 -4.86 -5.60 -34.15
C ALA A 299 -4.16 -6.98 -34.09
N GLU A 300 -2.82 -7.00 -34.03
CA GLU A 300 -2.03 -8.23 -33.96
C GLU A 300 -2.27 -9.03 -32.67
N ASN A 301 -2.71 -8.36 -31.59
CA ASN A 301 -2.90 -8.97 -30.27
C ASN A 301 -4.37 -9.09 -29.83
N ASN A 302 -5.34 -8.91 -30.75
CA ASN A 302 -6.78 -8.96 -30.47
C ASN A 302 -7.20 -8.03 -29.32
N ARG A 303 -6.71 -6.78 -29.33
CA ARG A 303 -7.09 -5.72 -28.40
C ARG A 303 -7.86 -4.63 -29.14
N GLU A 304 -8.64 -3.86 -28.40
CA GLU A 304 -9.36 -2.71 -28.94
C GLU A 304 -8.54 -1.43 -28.78
N TYR A 305 -8.49 -0.64 -29.85
CA TYR A 305 -7.95 0.71 -29.90
C TYR A 305 -8.75 1.50 -30.95
N THR A 306 -9.01 2.77 -30.69
CA THR A 306 -9.67 3.66 -31.65
C THR A 306 -8.61 4.57 -32.26
N PRO A 307 -8.26 4.39 -33.55
CA PRO A 307 -7.27 5.22 -34.23
C PRO A 307 -7.71 6.69 -34.28
N VAL A 308 -6.74 7.59 -34.24
CA VAL A 308 -6.96 9.04 -34.41
C VAL A 308 -7.31 9.38 -35.85
N ALA A 309 -6.74 8.65 -36.81
CA ALA A 309 -7.05 8.80 -38.22
C ALA A 309 -7.01 7.46 -38.97
N ASP A 310 -7.59 7.45 -40.17
CA ASP A 310 -7.47 6.35 -41.11
C ASP A 310 -6.27 6.61 -42.05
N TYR A 311 -5.24 5.77 -41.96
CA TYR A 311 -4.02 5.87 -42.77
C TYR A 311 -4.08 5.00 -44.05
N GLY A 312 -5.23 4.40 -44.35
CA GLY A 312 -5.42 3.53 -45.51
C GLY A 312 -4.42 2.37 -45.53
N GLU A 313 -3.78 2.13 -46.67
CA GLU A 313 -2.87 0.99 -46.85
C GLU A 313 -1.41 1.28 -46.46
N LYS A 314 -1.09 2.50 -45.99
CA LYS A 314 0.29 2.98 -45.80
C LYS A 314 1.15 2.06 -44.92
N TYR A 315 0.55 1.45 -43.90
CA TYR A 315 1.22 0.64 -42.88
C TYR A 315 0.80 -0.84 -42.91
N ASN A 316 0.11 -1.29 -43.98
CA ASN A 316 -0.41 -2.65 -44.05
C ASN A 316 0.71 -3.71 -44.07
N ASP A 317 1.80 -3.41 -44.75
CA ASP A 317 2.93 -4.32 -44.95
C ASP A 317 3.93 -4.32 -43.78
N GLN A 318 3.82 -3.39 -42.83
CA GLN A 318 4.68 -3.32 -41.64
C GLN A 318 4.04 -4.02 -40.45
N THR A 319 4.85 -4.69 -39.65
CA THR A 319 4.49 -5.26 -38.34
C THR A 319 4.51 -4.19 -37.25
N SER A 320 3.89 -4.46 -36.10
CA SER A 320 3.98 -3.53 -34.97
C SER A 320 5.38 -3.41 -34.37
N GLU A 321 6.25 -4.40 -34.55
CA GLU A 321 7.67 -4.35 -34.16
C GLU A 321 8.46 -3.37 -35.04
N GLU A 322 8.30 -3.45 -36.37
CA GLU A 322 8.94 -2.51 -37.30
C GLU A 322 8.46 -1.06 -37.07
N LEU A 323 7.17 -0.89 -36.79
CA LEU A 323 6.62 0.42 -36.43
C LEU A 323 7.12 0.93 -35.07
N TYR A 324 7.42 0.03 -34.13
CA TYR A 324 7.99 0.41 -32.84
C TYR A 324 9.38 1.00 -33.01
N ASP A 325 10.23 0.42 -33.86
CA ASP A 325 11.57 0.93 -34.11
C ASP A 325 11.53 2.34 -34.72
N GLU A 326 10.67 2.55 -35.73
CA GLU A 326 10.48 3.88 -36.36
C GLU A 326 9.89 4.89 -35.35
N LEU A 327 8.93 4.47 -34.55
CA LEU A 327 8.35 5.27 -33.46
C LEU A 327 9.43 5.69 -32.45
N TYR A 328 10.22 4.72 -31.97
CA TYR A 328 11.27 4.95 -30.97
C TYR A 328 12.27 5.97 -31.48
N GLU A 329 12.79 5.79 -32.69
CA GLU A 329 13.74 6.72 -33.30
C GLU A 329 13.15 8.13 -33.43
N LYS A 330 11.91 8.26 -33.92
CA LYS A 330 11.26 9.56 -34.09
C LYS A 330 11.00 10.26 -32.75
N VAL A 331 10.57 9.54 -31.72
CA VAL A 331 10.34 10.08 -30.38
C VAL A 331 11.66 10.54 -29.75
N MET A 332 12.71 9.72 -29.81
CA MET A 332 14.01 10.06 -29.23
C MET A 332 14.69 11.25 -29.94
N ASN A 333 14.53 11.36 -31.26
CA ASN A 333 15.02 12.52 -32.02
C ASN A 333 14.20 13.81 -31.79
N ASN A 334 13.05 13.73 -31.13
CA ASN A 334 12.17 14.87 -30.88
C ASN A 334 11.87 15.07 -29.38
N LEU A 335 12.72 14.58 -28.49
CA LEU A 335 12.54 14.67 -27.03
C LEU A 335 12.22 16.10 -26.55
N GLY A 336 12.83 17.13 -27.15
CA GLY A 336 12.57 18.54 -26.80
C GLY A 336 11.12 18.99 -26.98
N LYS A 337 10.29 18.26 -27.74
CA LYS A 337 8.85 18.51 -27.86
C LYS A 337 8.05 18.00 -26.66
N TYR A 338 8.59 17.03 -25.93
CA TYR A 338 7.90 16.34 -24.83
C TYR A 338 8.37 16.81 -23.46
N VAL A 339 9.68 17.01 -23.30
CA VAL A 339 10.36 17.19 -22.02
C VAL A 339 11.30 18.39 -22.05
N GLU A 340 11.75 18.82 -20.87
CA GLU A 340 12.86 19.76 -20.78
C GLU A 340 14.18 19.06 -21.12
N ARG A 341 15.04 19.77 -21.87
CA ARG A 341 16.35 19.31 -22.30
C ARG A 341 17.42 20.28 -21.85
N VAL A 342 18.51 19.74 -21.35
CA VAL A 342 19.64 20.50 -20.79
C VAL A 342 20.92 19.99 -21.43
N GLU A 343 21.78 20.91 -21.81
CA GLU A 343 23.12 20.60 -22.30
C GLU A 343 24.12 20.51 -21.13
N GLY A 344 25.11 19.62 -21.27
CA GLY A 344 26.21 19.51 -20.31
C GLY A 344 27.42 18.80 -20.88
N THR A 345 28.43 18.65 -20.03
CA THR A 345 29.67 17.94 -20.38
C THR A 345 29.92 16.83 -19.39
N VAL A 346 30.28 15.64 -19.89
CA VAL A 346 30.70 14.52 -19.03
C VAL A 346 32.02 14.86 -18.36
N VAL A 347 31.99 15.14 -17.05
CA VAL A 347 33.18 15.54 -16.29
C VAL A 347 33.89 14.34 -15.65
N HIS A 348 33.14 13.27 -15.39
CA HIS A 348 33.63 12.01 -14.85
C HIS A 348 32.82 10.84 -15.39
N TYR A 349 33.49 9.73 -15.72
CA TYR A 349 32.86 8.47 -16.06
C TYR A 349 33.70 7.31 -15.55
N ASN A 350 33.03 6.28 -15.01
CA ASN A 350 33.64 5.07 -14.49
C ASN A 350 33.16 3.87 -15.33
N ASN A 351 34.01 3.47 -16.28
CA ASN A 351 33.71 2.40 -17.24
C ASN A 351 33.40 1.05 -16.56
N GLN A 352 34.00 0.77 -15.39
CA GLN A 352 33.76 -0.50 -14.69
C GLN A 352 32.36 -0.57 -14.07
N ARG A 353 31.82 0.57 -13.65
CA ARG A 353 30.50 0.63 -12.99
C ARG A 353 29.41 1.13 -13.93
N GLY A 354 29.76 1.68 -15.08
CA GLY A 354 28.83 2.34 -15.99
C GLY A 354 28.13 3.52 -15.32
N LEU A 355 28.88 4.33 -14.57
CA LEU A 355 28.35 5.47 -13.82
C LEU A 355 29.16 6.73 -14.12
N GLY A 356 28.52 7.88 -14.19
CA GLY A 356 29.21 9.14 -14.44
C GLY A 356 28.55 10.36 -13.84
N THR A 357 29.13 11.50 -14.17
CA THR A 357 28.66 12.82 -13.76
C THR A 357 28.75 13.77 -14.94
N ILE A 358 27.63 14.43 -15.24
CA ILE A 358 27.55 15.53 -16.20
C ILE A 358 27.59 16.82 -15.38
N SER A 359 28.32 17.83 -15.83
CA SER A 359 28.25 19.17 -15.23
C SER A 359 27.92 20.20 -16.29
N ARG A 360 27.22 21.24 -15.84
CA ARG A 360 26.94 22.44 -16.61
C ARG A 360 27.84 23.54 -16.07
N TYR A 361 28.94 23.83 -16.77
CA TYR A 361 29.93 24.84 -16.34
C TYR A 361 30.50 24.58 -14.92
N ASP A 362 30.37 25.55 -14.02
CA ASP A 362 30.85 25.53 -12.62
C ASP A 362 29.78 25.04 -11.62
N GLU A 363 28.64 24.51 -12.12
CA GLU A 363 27.59 23.96 -11.26
C GLU A 363 27.91 22.55 -10.76
N ASP A 364 27.33 22.20 -9.61
CA ASP A 364 27.40 20.85 -9.06
C ASP A 364 26.91 19.82 -10.09
N GLY A 365 27.70 18.75 -10.27
CA GLY A 365 27.42 17.76 -11.31
C GLY A 365 26.20 16.88 -11.00
N ILE A 366 25.48 16.49 -12.05
CA ILE A 366 24.35 15.57 -12.02
C ILE A 366 24.79 14.14 -12.33
N PHE A 367 24.29 13.18 -11.55
CA PHE A 367 24.60 11.76 -11.71
C PHE A 367 23.88 11.13 -12.90
N PHE A 368 24.54 10.18 -13.58
CA PHE A 368 23.93 9.31 -14.59
C PHE A 368 24.50 7.89 -14.56
N ARG A 369 23.79 6.95 -15.17
CA ARG A 369 24.22 5.59 -15.50
C ARG A 369 24.41 5.45 -17.00
N GLN A 370 25.27 4.55 -17.45
CA GLN A 370 25.41 4.18 -18.87
C GLN A 370 24.05 3.82 -19.48
N ALA A 371 23.23 3.06 -18.73
CA ALA A 371 21.89 2.66 -19.14
C ALA A 371 20.91 3.83 -19.31
N ASP A 372 21.28 5.07 -18.94
CA ASP A 372 20.43 6.25 -19.10
C ASP A 372 20.60 6.93 -20.47
N TYR A 373 21.55 6.46 -21.30
CA TYR A 373 21.69 6.87 -22.71
C TYR A 373 20.67 6.15 -23.59
N VAL A 374 20.05 6.88 -24.51
CA VAL A 374 18.99 6.32 -25.38
C VAL A 374 19.54 5.48 -26.53
N TYR A 375 20.83 5.63 -26.82
CA TYR A 375 21.60 4.87 -27.80
C TYR A 375 22.80 4.21 -27.14
N ASP A 376 23.35 3.18 -27.78
CA ASP A 376 24.59 2.55 -27.34
C ASP A 376 25.76 3.47 -27.70
N GLU A 377 26.42 4.01 -26.67
CA GLU A 377 27.37 5.12 -26.78
C GLU A 377 28.64 4.77 -25.97
N ASP A 378 29.81 4.93 -26.59
CA ASP A 378 31.10 4.77 -25.93
C ASP A 378 31.44 6.05 -25.14
N VAL A 379 30.88 6.17 -23.94
CA VAL A 379 30.96 7.40 -23.13
C VAL A 379 32.40 7.73 -22.71
N GLN A 380 32.83 8.95 -23.02
CA GLN A 380 34.12 9.51 -22.65
C GLN A 380 33.99 10.79 -21.83
N ARG A 381 35.06 11.09 -21.09
CA ARG A 381 35.18 12.38 -20.42
C ARG A 381 35.31 13.47 -21.49
N ARG A 382 34.60 14.58 -21.31
CA ARG A 382 34.47 15.75 -22.20
C ARG A 382 33.47 15.62 -23.34
N ASP A 383 32.80 14.49 -23.48
CA ASP A 383 31.66 14.41 -24.39
C ASP A 383 30.63 15.46 -24.02
N LYS A 384 30.11 16.15 -25.04
CA LYS A 384 28.95 17.03 -24.87
C LYS A 384 27.70 16.20 -25.06
N VAL A 385 26.76 16.41 -24.15
CA VAL A 385 25.53 15.64 -24.10
C VAL A 385 24.35 16.55 -23.87
N GLU A 386 23.20 16.11 -24.36
CA GLU A 386 21.90 16.65 -24.00
C GLU A 386 21.14 15.61 -23.18
N TYR A 387 20.47 16.03 -22.11
CA TYR A 387 19.76 15.14 -21.20
C TYR A 387 18.50 15.78 -20.63
N THR A 388 17.64 14.97 -20.03
CA THR A 388 16.50 15.43 -19.23
C THR A 388 16.81 15.21 -17.75
N PRO A 389 16.76 16.25 -16.90
CA PRO A 389 16.86 16.07 -15.46
C PRO A 389 15.56 15.47 -14.93
N ILE A 390 15.67 14.53 -13.99
CA ILE A 390 14.52 14.00 -13.27
C ILE A 390 14.83 13.87 -11.79
N GLU A 391 13.85 14.22 -10.95
CA GLU A 391 13.98 14.05 -9.52
C GLU A 391 14.07 12.56 -9.15
N THR A 392 14.96 12.28 -8.20
CA THR A 392 15.20 10.96 -7.60
C THR A 392 15.43 11.14 -6.09
N PHE A 393 15.71 10.05 -5.38
CA PHE A 393 15.94 10.08 -3.94
C PHE A 393 17.31 9.51 -3.58
N ASP A 394 18.15 10.32 -2.93
CA ASP A 394 19.41 9.84 -2.36
C ASP A 394 19.13 9.19 -1.00
N ASN A 395 19.17 7.85 -0.98
CA ASN A 395 18.93 7.07 0.24
C ASN A 395 19.97 7.30 1.35
N LYS A 396 21.20 7.71 1.00
CA LYS A 396 22.28 7.94 1.97
C LYS A 396 22.13 9.30 2.63
N LYS A 397 21.75 10.31 1.86
CA LYS A 397 21.54 11.68 2.35
C LYS A 397 20.11 11.92 2.86
N ASN A 398 19.18 11.03 2.51
CA ASN A 398 17.76 11.12 2.84
C ASN A 398 17.10 12.41 2.32
N GLU A 399 17.42 12.77 1.08
CA GLU A 399 16.93 13.98 0.41
C GLU A 399 16.61 13.71 -1.06
N ILE A 400 15.77 14.58 -1.65
CA ILE A 400 15.55 14.58 -3.10
C ILE A 400 16.81 15.12 -3.78
N THR A 401 17.21 14.45 -4.85
CA THR A 401 18.28 14.87 -5.75
C THR A 401 17.81 14.74 -7.19
N ASN A 402 18.68 15.03 -8.16
CA ASN A 402 18.39 14.85 -9.57
C ASN A 402 19.34 13.83 -10.20
N LYS A 403 18.85 13.13 -11.22
CA LYS A 403 19.68 12.34 -12.14
C LYS A 403 19.39 12.74 -13.58
N ALA A 404 20.39 12.59 -14.45
CA ALA A 404 20.21 12.75 -15.88
C ALA A 404 19.66 11.46 -16.49
N ILE A 405 18.68 11.61 -17.37
CA ILE A 405 18.04 10.52 -18.12
C ILE A 405 17.85 10.90 -19.58
N LEU A 406 17.57 9.90 -20.43
CA LEU A 406 17.32 10.09 -21.86
C LEU A 406 18.48 10.86 -22.51
N ILE A 407 19.70 10.41 -22.25
CA ILE A 407 20.94 11.12 -22.60
C ILE A 407 21.28 10.83 -24.06
N ILE A 408 21.66 11.88 -24.80
CA ILE A 408 22.14 11.82 -26.19
C ILE A 408 23.50 12.51 -26.26
N THR A 409 24.48 11.87 -26.90
CA THR A 409 25.75 12.50 -27.23
C THR A 409 25.57 13.47 -28.39
N THR A 410 25.95 14.73 -28.21
CA THR A 410 25.86 15.77 -29.24
C THR A 410 27.20 16.07 -29.90
N GLU A 411 28.30 15.86 -29.17
CA GLU A 411 29.67 16.02 -29.69
C GLU A 411 30.61 15.08 -28.92
N GLU A 412 31.23 14.15 -29.62
CA GLU A 412 32.23 13.24 -29.07
C GLU A 412 33.57 13.95 -28.88
N TYR A 413 34.25 13.68 -27.75
CA TYR A 413 35.62 14.10 -27.58
C TYR A 413 36.58 13.20 -28.38
N LEU A 414 37.22 13.78 -29.39
CA LEU A 414 38.30 13.12 -30.12
C LEU A 414 39.65 13.46 -29.47
N ASP A 415 40.25 12.48 -28.78
CA ASP A 415 41.64 12.63 -28.32
C ASP A 415 42.60 12.48 -29.49
N PHE A 416 43.08 13.61 -30.03
CA PHE A 416 44.06 13.60 -31.12
C PHE A 416 45.48 13.20 -30.68
N GLY A 417 45.70 12.82 -29.42
CA GLY A 417 46.91 12.10 -28.98
C GLY A 417 48.23 12.80 -29.33
N TYR A 418 48.32 14.12 -29.15
CA TYR A 418 49.54 14.89 -29.37
C TYR A 418 50.56 14.76 -28.24
#